data_AF-A0A7Y0CXP1-F1
#
_entry.id   AF-A0A7Y0CXP1-F1
#
_cell.length_a   1.000
_cell.length_b   1.000
_cell.length_c   1.000
_cell.angle_alpha   90.00
_cell.angle_beta   90.00
_cell.angle_gamma   90.00
#
_symmetry.space_group_name_H-M   'P 1'
#
loop_
_entity.id
_entity.type
_entity.pdbx_description
1 polymer ?
#
loop_
_entity_poly.entity_id
_entity_poly.type
_entity_poly.pdbx_seq_one_letter_code
_entity_poly.pdbx_strand_id
1 'polypeptide(L)'
;MAHSFDTDTEAAGLCAFVDASPSPFHACAEAGRMLEAAGFSHIVETEAFPTEPGRHYLIRGGALIAWSTETAGGPTTPFRVVGAHTDSPNLRIKPQPDLARAGWQLLGVELYRSQQRNTLRD
;
A
#
# COMPACT_ATOMS: atom_id res chain seq x y z
N MET A 1 -25.45 -1.21 -4.36
CA MET A 1 -25.69 -0.23 -5.44
C MET A 1 -24.55 -0.37 -6.42
N ALA A 2 -24.83 -0.42 -7.74
CA ALA A 2 -23.76 -0.44 -8.72
C ALA A 2 -23.00 0.89 -8.62
N HIS A 3 -21.70 0.83 -8.34
CA HIS A 3 -20.85 2.02 -8.43
C HIS A 3 -20.88 2.45 -9.90
N SER A 4 -21.52 3.57 -10.21
CA SER A 4 -21.42 4.16 -11.54
C SER A 4 -19.99 4.66 -11.67
N PHE A 5 -19.22 4.06 -12.56
CA PHE A 5 -17.85 4.49 -12.82
C PHE A 5 -17.88 5.86 -13.50
N ASP A 6 -17.32 6.87 -12.85
CA ASP A 6 -17.14 8.21 -13.39
C ASP A 6 -15.65 8.53 -13.48
N THR A 7 -15.13 8.66 -14.70
CA THR A 7 -13.69 8.74 -14.94
C THR A 7 -13.01 9.88 -14.17
N ASP A 8 -13.65 11.04 -14.08
CA ASP A 8 -13.06 12.21 -13.41
C ASP A 8 -12.99 12.01 -11.90
N THR A 9 -14.05 11.46 -11.29
CA THR A 9 -14.07 11.10 -9.87
C THR A 9 -13.02 10.04 -9.55
N GLU A 10 -12.90 8.99 -10.36
CA GLU A 10 -11.94 7.90 -10.13
C GLU A 10 -10.49 8.36 -10.33
N ALA A 11 -10.24 9.22 -11.33
CA ALA A 11 -8.91 9.83 -11.54
C ALA A 11 -8.52 10.75 -10.38
N ALA A 12 -9.44 11.58 -9.90
CA ALA A 12 -9.20 12.44 -8.73
C ALA A 12 -8.94 11.59 -7.46
N GLY A 13 -9.69 10.52 -7.27
CA GLY A 13 -9.49 9.57 -6.18
C GLY A 13 -8.11 8.89 -6.25
N LEU A 14 -7.68 8.49 -7.44
CA LEU A 14 -6.34 7.94 -7.66
C LEU A 14 -5.25 8.95 -7.33
N CYS A 15 -5.36 10.20 -7.78
CA CYS A 15 -4.39 11.24 -7.43
C CYS A 15 -4.32 11.46 -5.91
N ALA A 16 -5.47 11.54 -5.23
CA ALA A 16 -5.52 11.69 -3.78
C ALA A 16 -4.85 10.50 -3.05
N PHE A 17 -5.06 9.27 -3.54
CA PHE A 17 -4.38 8.09 -3.00
C PHE A 17 -2.87 8.17 -3.18
N VAL A 18 -2.39 8.57 -4.37
CA VAL A 18 -0.96 8.74 -4.67
C VAL A 18 -0.33 9.81 -3.77
N ASP A 19 -0.98 10.96 -3.62
CA ASP A 19 -0.50 12.07 -2.78
C ASP A 19 -0.39 11.66 -1.30
N ALA A 20 -1.33 10.83 -0.82
CA ALA A 20 -1.31 10.31 0.54
C ALA A 20 -0.29 9.17 0.77
N SER A 21 0.34 8.65 -0.30
CA SER A 21 1.11 7.39 -0.27
C SER A 21 2.59 7.55 -0.67
N PRO A 22 3.39 8.40 0.01
CA PRO A 22 4.79 8.66 -0.38
C PRO A 22 5.74 7.47 -0.17
N SER A 23 5.30 6.40 0.50
CA SER A 23 6.06 5.17 0.65
C SER A 23 5.12 3.95 0.70
N PRO A 24 5.63 2.71 0.54
CA PRO A 24 4.82 1.49 0.61
C PRO A 24 4.05 1.37 1.94
N PHE A 25 4.62 1.88 3.03
CA PHE A 25 3.98 1.89 4.35
C PHE A 25 2.76 2.81 4.37
N HIS A 26 2.86 4.00 3.77
CA HIS A 26 1.73 4.93 3.65
C HIS A 26 0.67 4.39 2.68
N ALA A 27 1.07 3.77 1.57
CA ALA A 27 0.14 3.11 0.65
C ALA A 27 -0.70 2.03 1.36
N CYS A 28 -0.08 1.19 2.19
CA CYS A 28 -0.81 0.22 3.00
C CYS A 28 -1.72 0.87 4.05
N ALA A 29 -1.25 1.93 4.72
CA ALA A 29 -2.04 2.63 5.73
C ALA A 29 -3.29 3.28 5.11
N GLU A 30 -3.13 3.96 3.96
CA GLU A 30 -4.24 4.61 3.26
C GLU A 30 -5.22 3.58 2.68
N ALA A 31 -4.71 2.49 2.09
CA ALA A 31 -5.57 1.38 1.66
C ALA A 31 -6.33 0.76 2.85
N GLY A 32 -5.69 0.60 4.01
CA GLY A 32 -6.33 0.18 5.26
C GLY A 32 -7.47 1.12 5.66
N ARG A 33 -7.22 2.44 5.67
CA ARG A 33 -8.23 3.46 5.97
C ARG A 33 -9.43 3.39 5.03
N MET A 34 -9.18 3.22 3.73
CA MET A 34 -10.25 3.04 2.73
C MET A 34 -11.04 1.74 2.94
N LEU A 35 -10.37 0.65 3.30
CA LEU A 35 -11.00 -0.63 3.62
C LEU A 35 -11.87 -0.54 4.87
N GLU A 36 -11.39 0.10 5.94
CA GLU A 36 -12.19 0.36 7.15
C GLU A 36 -13.43 1.19 6.83
N ALA A 37 -13.29 2.25 6.03
CA ALA A 37 -14.42 3.06 5.58
C ALA A 37 -15.45 2.25 4.74
N ALA A 38 -14.98 1.19 4.07
CA ALA A 38 -15.80 0.23 3.33
C ALA A 38 -16.31 -0.95 4.20
N GLY A 39 -16.10 -0.92 5.52
CA GLY A 39 -16.62 -1.91 6.46
C GLY A 39 -15.75 -3.16 6.63
N PHE A 40 -14.48 -3.13 6.21
CA PHE A 40 -13.54 -4.20 6.52
C PHE A 40 -12.99 -4.05 7.94
N SER A 41 -12.69 -5.19 8.58
CA SER A 41 -12.05 -5.24 9.90
C SER A 41 -10.57 -5.57 9.78
N HIS A 42 -9.72 -4.83 10.50
CA HIS A 42 -8.29 -5.10 10.59
C HIS A 42 -8.03 -6.36 11.45
N ILE A 43 -7.13 -7.22 10.98
CA ILE A 43 -6.70 -8.43 11.68
C ILE A 43 -5.22 -8.30 12.07
N VAL A 44 -4.93 -8.54 13.34
CA VAL A 44 -3.56 -8.65 13.85
C VAL A 44 -3.05 -10.06 13.56
N GLU A 45 -1.96 -10.20 12.80
CA GLU A 45 -1.43 -11.50 12.33
C GLU A 45 -1.10 -12.49 13.47
N THR A 46 -0.85 -11.98 14.69
CA THR A 46 -0.54 -12.80 15.86
C THR A 46 -1.77 -13.29 16.65
N GLU A 47 -2.96 -12.84 16.28
CA GLU A 47 -4.22 -13.23 16.94
C GLU A 47 -4.91 -14.39 16.18
N ALA A 48 -5.94 -14.97 16.82
CA ALA A 48 -6.75 -15.98 16.16
C ALA A 48 -7.50 -15.36 14.97
N PHE A 49 -7.44 -16.03 13.82
CA PHE A 49 -8.12 -15.57 12.62
C PHE A 49 -9.64 -15.77 12.73
N PRO A 50 -10.45 -14.89 12.11
CA PRO A 50 -11.90 -14.99 12.13
C PRO A 50 -12.39 -16.25 11.41
N THR A 51 -13.33 -16.97 12.04
CA THR A 51 -13.97 -18.16 11.46
C THR A 51 -15.32 -17.86 10.81
N GLU A 52 -15.98 -16.77 11.23
CA GLU A 52 -17.26 -16.35 10.69
C GLU A 52 -17.09 -15.61 9.35
N PRO A 53 -18.10 -15.66 8.46
CA PRO A 53 -18.09 -14.88 7.23
C PRO A 53 -17.95 -13.37 7.50
N GLY A 54 -17.10 -12.68 6.74
CA GLY A 54 -16.84 -11.26 6.93
C GLY A 54 -15.88 -10.66 5.93
N ARG A 55 -15.54 -9.38 6.16
CA ARG A 55 -14.60 -8.57 5.38
C ARG A 55 -13.40 -8.25 6.25
N HIS A 56 -12.21 -8.64 5.82
CA HIS A 56 -11.02 -8.58 6.64
C HIS A 56 -9.82 -8.11 5.83
N TYR A 57 -8.88 -7.45 6.51
CA TYR A 57 -7.58 -7.14 5.94
C TYR A 57 -6.48 -7.22 7.00
N LEU A 58 -5.25 -7.43 6.55
CA LEU A 58 -4.06 -7.38 7.39
C LEU A 58 -2.93 -6.66 6.65
N ILE A 59 -2.05 -6.02 7.42
CA ILE A 59 -0.86 -5.32 6.90
C ILE A 59 0.39 -5.94 7.51
N ARG A 60 1.39 -6.21 6.68
CA ARG A 60 2.70 -6.71 7.11
C ARG A 60 3.83 -6.12 6.29
N GLY A 61 4.72 -5.37 6.93
CA GLY A 61 5.98 -4.93 6.31
C GLY A 61 5.83 -4.13 5.01
N GLY A 62 4.79 -3.32 4.86
CA GLY A 62 4.50 -2.57 3.64
C GLY A 62 3.75 -3.36 2.56
N ALA A 63 3.21 -4.53 2.89
CA ALA A 63 2.25 -5.27 2.09
C ALA A 63 0.89 -5.34 2.79
N LEU A 64 -0.18 -5.44 2.00
CA LEU A 64 -1.56 -5.57 2.48
C LEU A 64 -2.24 -6.73 1.74
N ILE A 65 -3.04 -7.52 2.46
CA ILE A 65 -4.01 -8.44 1.86
C ILE A 65 -5.39 -8.14 2.46
N ALA A 66 -6.40 -8.06 1.59
CA ALA A 66 -7.80 -7.92 1.95
C ALA A 66 -8.61 -9.04 1.31
N TRP A 67 -9.61 -9.55 2.04
CA TRP A 67 -10.47 -10.62 1.57
C TRP A 67 -11.89 -10.47 2.12
N SER A 68 -12.87 -11.03 1.40
CA SER A 68 -14.25 -11.16 1.88
C SER A 68 -14.72 -12.61 1.69
N THR A 69 -15.37 -13.15 2.72
CA THR A 69 -15.98 -14.49 2.74
C THR A 69 -17.51 -14.43 2.80
N GLU A 70 -18.12 -13.24 2.74
CA GLU A 70 -19.57 -13.06 2.89
C GLU A 70 -20.40 -13.81 1.84
N THR A 71 -19.84 -14.02 0.65
CA THR A 71 -20.51 -14.73 -0.45
C THR A 71 -19.96 -16.15 -0.65
N ALA A 72 -19.12 -16.65 0.25
CA ALA A 72 -18.57 -18.00 0.15
C ALA A 72 -19.62 -19.04 0.56
N GLY A 73 -19.80 -20.08 -0.27
CA GLY A 73 -20.72 -21.20 -0.02
C GLY A 73 -20.11 -22.34 0.79
N GLY A 74 -18.90 -22.15 1.34
CA GLY A 74 -18.15 -23.16 2.10
C GLY A 74 -16.70 -23.31 1.64
N PRO A 75 -15.95 -24.27 2.22
CA PRO A 75 -14.51 -24.43 2.03
C PRO A 75 -14.06 -24.70 0.58
N THR A 76 -14.97 -25.15 -0.28
CA THR A 76 -14.70 -25.43 -1.70
C THR A 76 -14.96 -24.23 -2.62
N THR A 77 -15.36 -23.09 -2.07
CA THR A 77 -15.57 -21.86 -2.86
C THR A 77 -14.24 -21.41 -3.46
N PRO A 78 -14.14 -21.18 -4.78
CA PRO A 78 -12.90 -20.70 -5.39
C PRO A 78 -12.61 -19.25 -5.00
N PHE A 79 -11.32 -18.93 -4.86
CA PHE A 79 -10.87 -17.54 -4.67
C PHE A 79 -10.82 -16.79 -6.01
N ARG A 80 -11.22 -15.52 -5.97
CA ARG A 80 -10.94 -14.55 -7.02
C ARG A 80 -9.87 -13.59 -6.49
N VAL A 81 -8.68 -13.64 -7.07
CA VAL A 81 -7.51 -12.92 -6.54
C VAL A 81 -7.07 -11.87 -7.55
N VAL A 82 -6.87 -10.64 -7.07
CA VAL A 82 -6.25 -9.54 -7.81
C VAL A 82 -4.96 -9.17 -7.08
N GLY A 83 -3.86 -9.08 -7.82
CA GLY A 83 -2.54 -8.74 -7.28
C GLY A 83 -2.01 -7.43 -7.84
N ALA A 84 -1.39 -6.63 -6.98
CA ALA A 84 -0.63 -5.43 -7.30
C ALA A 84 0.57 -5.33 -6.34
N HIS A 85 1.41 -4.30 -6.47
CA HIS A 85 2.51 -4.03 -5.55
C HIS A 85 2.45 -2.59 -5.04
N THR A 86 2.96 -2.36 -3.83
CA THR A 86 2.92 -1.07 -3.12
C THR A 86 4.20 -0.27 -3.27
N ASP A 87 5.28 -0.88 -3.76
CA ASP A 87 6.55 -0.23 -3.98
C ASP A 87 6.67 0.40 -5.37
N SER A 88 7.39 1.51 -5.44
CA SER A 88 7.84 2.13 -6.68
C SER A 88 9.33 2.41 -6.56
N PRO A 89 10.10 2.45 -7.66
CA PRO A 89 11.49 2.88 -7.59
C PRO A 89 11.62 4.23 -6.88
N ASN A 90 12.59 4.36 -5.96
CA ASN A 90 12.84 5.60 -5.21
C ASN A 90 14.30 5.71 -4.71
N LEU A 91 14.61 6.83 -4.04
CA LEU A 91 15.80 6.99 -3.23
C LEU A 91 15.48 6.66 -1.76
N ARG A 92 16.30 5.81 -1.13
CA ARG A 92 16.19 5.48 0.29
C ARG A 92 17.39 5.99 1.06
N ILE A 93 17.15 6.51 2.26
CA ILE A 93 18.21 6.92 3.18
C ILE A 93 18.99 5.68 3.61
N LYS A 94 20.32 5.73 3.53
CA LYS A 94 21.18 4.63 3.99
C LYS A 94 21.16 4.51 5.52
N PRO A 95 21.39 3.31 6.08
CA PRO A 95 21.49 3.13 7.54
C PRO A 95 22.59 4.00 8.20
N GLN A 96 23.66 4.31 7.46
CA GLN A 96 24.69 5.27 7.84
C GLN A 96 24.68 6.42 6.83
N PRO A 97 23.81 7.43 7.01
CA PRO A 97 23.56 8.43 5.99
C PRO A 97 24.46 9.66 6.10
N ASP A 98 25.11 9.89 7.24
CA ASP A 98 25.87 11.11 7.47
C ASP A 98 27.05 11.24 6.52
N LEU A 99 27.03 12.30 5.71
CA LEU A 99 28.11 12.65 4.79
C LEU A 99 28.42 14.14 4.91
N ALA A 100 29.70 14.49 5.03
CA ALA A 100 30.14 15.88 4.95
C ALA A 100 31.04 16.06 3.72
N ARG A 101 30.72 17.03 2.85
CA ARG A 101 31.53 17.32 1.66
C ARG A 101 31.49 18.81 1.33
N ALA A 102 32.66 19.40 1.10
CA ALA A 102 32.80 20.81 0.73
C ALA A 102 32.09 21.79 1.68
N GLY A 103 32.09 21.49 2.99
CA GLY A 103 31.41 22.31 4.02
C GLY A 103 29.92 22.04 4.18
N TRP A 104 29.33 21.15 3.37
CA TRP A 104 27.90 20.79 3.45
C TRP A 104 27.70 19.47 4.19
N GLN A 105 26.63 19.41 5.00
CA GLN A 105 26.07 18.15 5.51
C GLN A 105 25.07 17.60 4.48
N LEU A 106 25.18 16.30 4.21
CA LEU A 106 24.43 15.59 3.18
C LEU A 106 23.89 14.27 3.76
N LEU A 107 22.80 13.76 3.18
CA LEU A 107 22.29 12.43 3.45
C LEU A 107 22.64 11.48 2.32
N GLY A 108 23.41 10.45 2.63
CA GLY A 108 23.69 9.34 1.74
C GLY A 108 22.44 8.53 1.45
N VAL A 109 22.12 8.39 0.16
CA VAL A 109 20.97 7.61 -0.32
C VAL A 109 21.41 6.43 -1.19
N GLU A 110 20.56 5.41 -1.25
CA GLU A 110 20.65 4.29 -2.17
C GLU A 110 19.48 4.29 -3.17
N LEU A 111 19.71 3.69 -4.33
CA LEU A 111 18.65 3.48 -5.31
C LEU A 111 17.87 2.22 -4.93
N TYR A 112 16.58 2.38 -4.73
CA TYR A 112 15.66 1.27 -4.65
C TYR A 112 15.12 0.95 -6.06
N ARG A 113 15.54 -0.19 -6.61
CA ARG A 113 15.27 -0.66 -8.00
C ARG A 113 15.81 0.29 -9.09
N SER A 114 15.62 -0.10 -10.36
CA SER A 114 16.14 0.60 -11.54
C SER A 114 15.35 1.86 -11.85
N GLN A 115 15.64 2.95 -11.14
CA GLN A 115 15.07 4.27 -11.45
C GLN A 115 15.93 5.07 -12.42
N GLN A 116 15.28 5.84 -13.28
CA GLN A 116 15.95 6.83 -14.14
C GLN A 116 16.51 7.96 -13.27
N ARG A 117 17.83 7.96 -13.04
CA ARG A 117 18.50 8.90 -12.13
C ARG A 117 18.38 10.37 -12.54
N ASN A 118 18.10 10.65 -13.81
CA ASN A 118 18.09 12.00 -14.34
C ASN A 118 16.83 12.79 -13.97
N THR A 119 15.71 12.13 -13.65
CA THR A 119 14.46 12.81 -13.29
C THR A 119 14.42 13.26 -11.82
N LEU A 120 15.46 12.93 -11.03
CA LEU A 120 15.57 13.24 -9.60
C LEU A 120 16.62 14.33 -9.35
N ARG A 121 17.06 15.01 -10.41
CA ARG A 121 17.98 16.13 -10.39
C ARG A 121 17.30 17.27 -11.11
N ASP A 122 17.28 18.44 -10.47
CA ASP A 122 16.85 19.70 -11.07
C ASP A 122 17.94 20.26 -12.01
#